data_AF-A0A075IL94-F1
#
_entry.id   AF-A0A075IL94-F1
#
_cell.length_a   1.000
_cell.length_b   1.000
_cell.length_c   1.000
_cell.angle_alpha   90.00
_cell.angle_beta   90.00
_cell.angle_gamma   90.00
#
_symmetry.space_group_name_H-M   'P 1'
#
loop_
_entity.id
_entity.type
_entity.pdbx_description
1 polymer ?
#
loop_
_entity_poly.entity_id
_entity_poly.type
_entity_poly.pdbx_seq_one_letter_code
_entity_poly.pdbx_strand_id
1 'polypeptide(L)'
;MISIKELYTVLSAMVPLYVAMILAYGSVRWWKIFTPVQCSGINRFVAVFAVPLLSFHFISTNDPYKMDGLFILADTLSKLAVLLALAAWVKFSRHGSLDWMITLFAVATLPNTLVMGIPLLTAMYGKFYGG
;
A
#
# COMPACT_ATOMS: atom_id res chain seq x y z
N MET A 1 -18.42 17.49 -5.50
CA MET A 1 -18.16 17.80 -4.08
C MET A 1 -18.26 16.49 -3.31
N ILE A 2 -17.24 16.14 -2.52
CA ILE A 2 -17.22 14.88 -1.75
C ILE A 2 -18.35 14.94 -0.71
N SER A 3 -19.31 14.03 -0.81
CA SER A 3 -20.45 13.93 0.12
C SER A 3 -20.01 13.32 1.45
N ILE A 4 -20.65 13.70 2.56
CA ILE A 4 -20.41 13.11 3.89
C ILE A 4 -20.61 11.58 3.88
N LYS A 5 -21.48 11.06 3.01
CA LYS A 5 -21.64 9.62 2.79
C LYS A 5 -20.38 8.96 2.23
N GLU A 6 -19.74 9.57 1.24
CA GLU A 6 -18.47 9.08 0.68
C GLU A 6 -17.38 9.07 1.75
N LEU A 7 -17.34 10.12 2.56
CA LEU A 7 -16.40 10.21 3.68
C LEU A 7 -16.62 9.10 4.71
N TYR A 8 -17.88 8.79 5.04
CA TYR A 8 -18.22 7.69 5.95
C TYR A 8 -17.84 6.32 5.38
N THR A 9 -18.08 6.08 4.09
CA THR A 9 -17.70 4.83 3.41
C THR A 9 -16.18 4.62 3.47
N VAL A 10 -15.41 5.66 3.17
CA VAL A 10 -13.94 5.61 3.24
C VAL A 10 -13.48 5.40 4.68
N LEU A 11 -14.03 6.14 5.65
CA LEU A 11 -13.67 5.98 7.06
C LEU A 11 -13.97 4.56 7.55
N SER A 12 -15.14 4.02 7.22
CA SER A 12 -15.55 2.66 7.58
C SER A 12 -14.63 1.59 6.99
N ALA A 13 -14.09 1.80 5.79
CA ALA A 13 -13.13 0.87 5.19
C ALA A 13 -11.74 0.94 5.85
N MET A 14 -11.33 2.13 6.34
CA MET A 14 -10.00 2.37 6.92
C MET A 14 -9.92 2.03 8.42
N VAL A 15 -10.99 2.24 9.17
CA VAL A 15 -11.02 2.03 10.63
C VAL A 15 -10.55 0.62 11.05
N PRO A 16 -11.02 -0.48 10.44
CA PRO A 16 -10.58 -1.83 10.81
C PRO A 16 -9.06 -2.01 10.65
N LEU A 17 -8.48 -1.42 9.60
CA LEU A 17 -7.05 -1.51 9.33
C LEU A 17 -6.23 -0.82 10.42
N TYR A 18 -6.59 0.41 10.77
CA TYR A 18 -5.89 1.17 11.81
C TYR A 18 -6.06 0.56 13.19
N VAL A 19 -7.24 0.05 13.51
CA VAL A 19 -7.49 -0.68 14.76
C VAL A 19 -6.58 -1.91 14.86
N ALA A 20 -6.48 -2.70 13.79
CA ALA A 20 -5.59 -3.86 13.75
C ALA A 20 -4.11 -3.45 13.96
N MET A 21 -3.66 -2.37 13.32
CA MET A 21 -2.28 -1.86 13.49
C MET A 21 -2.00 -1.42 14.93
N ILE A 22 -2.93 -0.71 15.57
CA ILE A 22 -2.79 -0.25 16.96
C ILE A 22 -2.77 -1.43 17.92
N LEU A 23 -3.63 -2.43 17.72
CA LEU A 23 -3.65 -3.65 18.52
C LEU A 23 -2.35 -4.45 18.38
N ALA A 24 -1.84 -4.59 17.16
CA ALA A 24 -0.55 -5.23 16.91
C ALA A 24 0.59 -4.50 17.63
N TYR A 25 0.61 -3.16 17.56
CA TYR A 25 1.59 -2.35 18.26
C TYR A 25 1.50 -2.49 19.79
N GLY A 26 0.29 -2.44 20.34
CA GLY A 26 0.06 -2.58 21.77
C GLY A 26 0.40 -3.97 22.31
N SER A 27 0.17 -5.01 21.51
CA SER A 27 0.54 -6.39 21.82
C SER A 27 2.05 -6.56 21.99
N VAL A 28 2.84 -5.90 21.15
CA VAL A 28 4.32 -5.93 21.22
C VAL A 28 4.83 -5.03 22.34
N ARG A 29 4.31 -3.80 22.46
CA ARG A 29 4.86 -2.77 23.36
C ARG A 29 4.46 -2.94 24.82
N TRP A 30 3.18 -3.22 25.10
CA TRP A 30 2.65 -3.27 26.47
C TRP A 30 2.45 -4.70 26.97
N TRP A 31 1.92 -5.60 26.13
CA TRP A 31 1.65 -6.98 26.55
C TRP A 31 2.82 -7.96 26.34
N LYS A 32 3.85 -7.58 25.56
CA LYS A 32 5.02 -8.43 25.22
C LYS A 32 4.66 -9.86 24.77
N ILE A 33 3.47 -10.03 24.15
CA ILE A 33 2.99 -11.35 23.71
C ILE A 33 3.87 -11.89 22.57
N PHE A 34 4.45 -11.00 21.76
CA PHE A 34 5.35 -11.33 20.67
C PHE A 34 6.78 -10.90 20.98
N THR A 35 7.71 -11.85 20.86
CA THR A 35 9.14 -11.56 20.92
C THR A 35 9.64 -10.91 19.61
N PRO A 36 10.73 -10.13 19.64
CA PRO A 36 11.29 -9.49 18.44
C PRO A 36 11.60 -10.50 17.31
N VAL A 37 12.03 -11.71 17.68
CA VAL A 37 12.32 -12.80 16.75
C VAL A 37 11.05 -13.30 16.06
N GLN A 38 9.93 -13.40 16.79
CA GLN A 38 8.64 -13.77 16.20
C GLN A 38 8.09 -12.67 15.28
N CYS A 39 8.21 -11.40 15.64
CA CYS A 39 7.83 -10.29 14.75
C CYS A 39 8.66 -10.28 13.46
N SER A 40 9.97 -10.54 13.56
CA SER A 40 10.82 -10.68 12.37
C SER A 40 10.42 -11.88 11.51
N GLY A 41 10.02 -13.00 12.13
CA GLY A 41 9.50 -14.18 11.44
C GLY A 41 8.20 -13.88 10.68
N ILE A 42 7.26 -13.17 11.32
CA ILE A 42 6.01 -12.74 10.70
C ILE A 42 6.28 -11.79 9.53
N ASN A 43 7.13 -10.77 9.70
CA ASN A 43 7.48 -9.86 8.62
C ASN A 43 8.13 -10.58 7.43
N ARG A 44 8.99 -11.58 7.69
CA ARG A 44 9.61 -12.38 6.63
C ARG A 44 8.58 -13.27 5.92
N PHE A 45 7.65 -13.88 6.65
CA PHE A 45 6.55 -14.63 6.05
C PHE A 45 5.66 -13.75 5.17
N VAL A 46 5.29 -12.57 5.65
CA VAL A 46 4.48 -11.61 4.89
C VAL A 46 5.21 -11.18 3.61
N ALA A 47 6.49 -10.83 3.70
CA ALA A 47 7.27 -10.39 2.56
C ALA A 47 7.48 -11.49 1.50
N VAL A 48 7.71 -12.73 1.92
CA VAL A 48 8.06 -13.84 1.01
C VAL A 48 6.84 -14.57 0.46
N PHE A 49 5.78 -14.72 1.25
CA PHE A 49 4.60 -15.51 0.86
C PHE A 49 3.36 -14.65 0.65
N ALA A 50 2.95 -13.87 1.66
CA ALA A 50 1.65 -13.19 1.61
C ALA A 50 1.60 -12.10 0.51
N VAL A 51 2.64 -11.27 0.40
CA VAL A 51 2.69 -10.17 -0.57
C VAL A 51 2.69 -10.68 -2.02
N PRO A 52 3.51 -11.67 -2.42
CA PRO A 52 3.45 -12.24 -3.76
C PRO A 52 2.14 -12.94 -4.09
N LEU A 53 1.58 -13.74 -3.16
CA LEU A 53 0.30 -14.43 -3.36
C LEU A 53 -0.86 -13.45 -3.54
N LEU A 54 -0.92 -12.42 -2.69
CA LEU A 54 -1.94 -11.39 -2.78
C LEU A 54 -1.82 -10.63 -4.11
N SER A 55 -0.58 -10.31 -4.52
CA SER A 55 -0.31 -9.66 -5.80
C SER A 55 -0.74 -10.54 -6.99
N PHE A 56 -0.44 -11.84 -6.95
CA PHE A 56 -0.88 -12.79 -7.97
C PHE A 56 -2.40 -12.89 -8.04
N HIS A 57 -3.08 -13.02 -6.89
CA HIS A 57 -4.53 -13.07 -6.81
C HIS A 57 -5.17 -11.80 -7.38
N PHE A 58 -4.62 -10.63 -7.10
CA PHE A 58 -5.11 -9.39 -7.68
C PHE A 58 -4.88 -9.32 -9.19
N ILE A 59 -3.70 -9.70 -9.68
CA ILE A 59 -3.40 -9.69 -11.12
C ILE A 59 -4.28 -10.70 -11.87
N SER A 60 -4.57 -11.86 -11.28
CA SER A 60 -5.39 -12.89 -11.93
C SER A 60 -6.88 -12.55 -11.96
N THR A 61 -7.34 -11.72 -11.02
CA THR A 61 -8.76 -11.38 -10.86
C THR A 61 -9.09 -10.02 -11.49
N ASN A 62 -8.08 -9.15 -11.70
CA ASN A 62 -8.25 -7.92 -12.47
C ASN A 62 -8.18 -8.21 -13.98
N ASP A 63 -9.27 -7.91 -14.68
CA ASP A 63 -9.32 -7.94 -16.13
C ASP A 63 -8.97 -6.52 -16.67
N PRO A 64 -7.73 -6.29 -17.16
CA PRO A 64 -7.24 -4.95 -17.52
C PRO A 64 -8.01 -4.30 -18.67
N TYR A 65 -8.83 -5.06 -19.39
CA TYR A 65 -9.65 -4.56 -20.50
C TYR A 65 -10.97 -3.91 -20.05
N LYS A 66 -11.40 -4.10 -18.80
CA LYS A 66 -12.61 -3.46 -18.24
C LYS A 66 -12.31 -2.33 -17.25
N MET A 67 -11.05 -2.10 -16.90
CA MET A 67 -10.68 -1.00 -16.01
C MET A 67 -10.61 0.33 -16.77
N ASP A 68 -11.00 1.42 -16.11
CA ASP A 68 -10.85 2.78 -16.66
C ASP A 68 -9.38 3.08 -16.96
N GLY A 69 -9.02 3.09 -18.24
CA GLY A 69 -7.63 3.33 -18.68
C GLY A 69 -7.05 4.66 -18.20
N LEU A 70 -7.92 5.65 -17.92
CA LEU A 70 -7.55 6.93 -17.29
C LEU A 70 -7.03 6.76 -15.86
N PHE A 71 -7.58 5.82 -15.09
CA PHE A 71 -7.13 5.53 -13.73
C PHE A 71 -5.75 4.85 -13.74
N ILE A 72 -5.54 3.89 -14.64
CA ILE A 72 -4.24 3.23 -14.85
C ILE A 72 -3.20 4.25 -15.32
N LEU A 73 -3.57 5.14 -16.25
CA LEU A 73 -2.70 6.23 -16.70
C LEU A 73 -2.34 7.18 -15.56
N ALA A 74 -3.31 7.56 -14.73
CA ALA A 74 -3.06 8.44 -13.59
C ALA A 74 -2.13 7.80 -12.55
N ASP A 75 -2.34 6.53 -12.19
CA ASP A 75 -1.49 5.79 -11.26
C ASP A 75 -0.06 5.64 -11.81
N THR A 76 0.09 5.25 -13.08
CA THR A 76 1.40 5.11 -13.73
C THR A 76 2.15 6.44 -13.86
N LEU A 77 1.46 7.52 -14.24
CA LEU A 77 2.03 8.88 -14.26
C LEU A 77 2.48 9.33 -12.87
N SER A 78 1.68 9.08 -11.83
CA SER A 78 2.04 9.45 -10.45
C SER A 78 3.29 8.70 -9.97
N LYS A 79 3.38 7.39 -10.24
CA LYS A 79 4.53 6.56 -9.91
C LYS A 79 5.78 6.99 -10.68
N LEU A 80 5.63 7.33 -11.96
CA LEU A 80 6.71 7.91 -12.77
C LEU A 80 7.20 9.25 -12.22
N ALA A 81 6.28 10.14 -11.82
CA ALA A 81 6.63 11.43 -11.24
C ALA A 81 7.41 11.28 -9.92
N VAL A 82 6.96 10.39 -9.03
CA VAL A 82 7.67 10.08 -7.78
C VAL A 82 9.05 9.49 -8.06
N LEU A 83 9.14 8.56 -9.03
CA LEU A 83 10.41 7.94 -9.40
C LEU A 83 11.40 8.96 -9.99
N LEU A 84 10.93 9.88 -10.84
CA LEU A 84 11.75 10.96 -11.38
C LEU A 84 12.20 11.94 -10.30
N ALA A 85 11.33 12.28 -9.34
CA ALA A 85 11.68 13.14 -8.21
C ALA A 85 12.76 12.48 -7.33
N LEU A 86 12.61 11.19 -7.03
CA LEU A 86 13.60 10.42 -6.27
C LEU A 86 14.92 10.26 -7.05
N ALA A 87 14.87 10.04 -8.36
CA ALA A 87 16.05 9.97 -9.22
C ALA A 87 16.79 11.32 -9.29
N ALA A 88 16.05 12.43 -9.39
CA ALA A 88 16.62 13.77 -9.32
C ALA A 88 17.27 14.04 -7.96
N TRP A 89 16.62 13.61 -6.87
CA TRP A 89 17.16 13.69 -5.51
C TRP A 89 18.46 12.91 -5.37
N VAL A 90 18.51 11.67 -5.86
CA VAL A 90 19.75 10.85 -5.83
C VAL A 90 20.87 11.51 -6.64
N LYS A 91 20.54 12.11 -7.78
CA LYS A 91 21.53 12.76 -8.66
C LYS A 91 22.07 14.07 -8.11
N PHE A 92 21.26 14.84 -7.38
CA PHE A 92 21.65 16.15 -6.84
C PHE A 92 22.10 16.13 -5.38
N SER A 93 21.77 15.09 -4.62
CA SER A 93 22.09 15.00 -3.20
C SER A 93 23.38 14.21 -2.96
N ARG A 94 24.29 14.79 -2.15
CA ARG A 94 25.53 14.14 -1.69
C ARG A 94 25.31 12.87 -0.86
N HIS A 95 24.10 12.66 -0.34
CA HIS A 95 23.69 11.49 0.45
C HIS A 95 22.74 10.55 -0.33
N GLY A 96 22.50 10.81 -1.61
CA GLY A 96 21.64 9.98 -2.44
C GLY A 96 22.30 8.64 -2.79
N SER A 97 21.65 7.52 -2.47
CA SER A 97 22.05 6.19 -2.96
C SER A 97 20.89 5.52 -3.68
N LEU A 98 21.19 4.63 -4.62
CA LEU A 98 20.18 3.83 -5.30
C LEU A 98 19.38 2.95 -4.32
N ASP A 99 20.02 2.44 -3.28
CA ASP A 99 19.35 1.65 -2.23
C ASP A 99 18.32 2.48 -1.45
N TRP A 100 18.67 3.73 -1.12
CA TRP A 100 17.73 4.69 -0.50
C TRP A 100 16.58 5.07 -1.44
N MET A 101 16.84 5.13 -2.75
CA MET A 101 15.81 5.37 -3.77
C MET A 101 14.81 4.21 -3.84
N ILE A 102 15.32 2.99 -3.91
CA ILE A 102 14.51 1.76 -4.00
C ILE A 102 13.69 1.61 -2.72
N THR A 103 14.28 1.84 -1.54
CA THR A 103 13.56 1.78 -0.27
C THR A 103 12.50 2.87 -0.14
N LEU A 104 12.79 4.14 -0.47
CA LEU A 104 11.77 5.20 -0.43
C LEU A 104 10.64 4.93 -1.42
N PHE A 105 10.96 4.51 -2.64
CA PHE A 105 9.98 4.17 -3.65
C PHE A 105 9.10 3.01 -3.18
N ALA A 106 9.71 1.92 -2.69
CA ALA A 106 8.98 0.77 -2.18
C ALA A 106 8.08 1.13 -0.99
N VAL A 107 8.57 1.90 -0.02
CA VAL A 107 7.77 2.36 1.14
C VAL A 107 6.61 3.24 0.70
N ALA A 108 6.81 4.10 -0.31
CA ALA A 108 5.77 4.98 -0.82
C ALA A 108 4.69 4.23 -1.62
N THR A 109 5.06 3.20 -2.39
CA THR A 109 4.14 2.57 -3.36
C THR A 109 3.59 1.20 -2.93
N LEU A 110 4.39 0.34 -2.28
CA LEU A 110 3.96 -1.06 -2.02
C LEU A 110 2.87 -1.17 -0.93
N PRO A 111 3.02 -0.59 0.27
CA PRO A 111 1.99 -0.69 1.31
C PRO A 111 0.76 0.15 0.99
N ASN A 112 0.98 1.36 0.47
CA ASN A 112 -0.09 2.34 0.25
C ASN A 112 -1.03 1.93 -0.89
N THR A 113 -0.55 1.23 -1.92
CA THR A 113 -1.43 0.73 -3.00
C THR A 113 -2.13 -0.57 -2.62
N LEU A 114 -1.43 -1.53 -2.00
CA LEU A 114 -2.02 -2.85 -1.68
C LEU A 114 -2.92 -2.85 -0.44
N VAL A 115 -2.53 -2.14 0.62
CA VAL A 115 -3.21 -2.22 1.93
C VAL A 115 -4.28 -1.14 2.07
N MET A 116 -3.98 0.08 1.61
CA MET A 116 -4.88 1.24 1.71
C MET A 116 -5.57 1.53 0.38
N GLY A 117 -4.88 1.35 -0.74
CA GLY A 117 -5.35 1.71 -2.07
C GLY A 117 -6.53 0.86 -2.51
N ILE A 118 -6.50 -0.47 -2.32
CA ILE A 118 -7.57 -1.36 -2.77
C ILE A 118 -8.89 -1.12 -2.03
N PRO A 119 -8.96 -1.04 -0.68
CA PRO A 119 -10.19 -0.71 0.01
C PRO A 119 -10.71 0.69 -0.32
N LEU A 120 -9.81 1.65 -0.55
CA LEU A 120 -10.15 3.03 -0.86
C LEU A 120 -10.66 3.17 -2.31
N LEU A 121 -10.08 2.44 -3.26
CA LEU A 121 -10.58 2.33 -4.63
C LEU A 121 -11.93 1.61 -4.69
N THR A 122 -12.08 0.54 -3.91
CA THR A 122 -13.37 -0.15 -3.74
C THR A 122 -14.45 0.80 -3.20
N ALA A 123 -14.09 1.64 -2.23
CA ALA A 123 -15.00 2.61 -1.62
C ALA A 123 -15.33 3.79 -2.55
N MET A 124 -14.36 4.29 -3.32
CA MET A 124 -14.53 5.47 -4.18
C MET A 124 -15.10 5.16 -5.57
N TYR A 125 -14.75 4.01 -6.15
CA TYR A 125 -15.12 3.65 -7.52
C TYR A 125 -16.01 2.39 -7.59
N GLY A 126 -16.27 1.74 -6.45
CA GLY A 126 -17.16 0.57 -6.34
C GLY A 126 -16.41 -0.77 -6.42
N LYS A 127 -17.13 -1.85 -6.06
CA LYS A 127 -16.59 -3.23 -5.98
C LYS A 127 -15.85 -3.71 -7.22
N PHE A 128 -16.19 -3.19 -8.40
CA PHE A 128 -15.57 -3.59 -9.66
C PHE A 128 -14.08 -3.23 -9.76
N TYR A 129 -13.61 -2.26 -8.97
CA TYR A 129 -12.21 -1.79 -8.96
C TYR A 129 -11.43 -2.33 -7.75
N GLY A 130 -12.08 -3.13 -6.90
CA GLY A 130 -11.57 -3.67 -5.64
C GLY A 130 -11.08 -5.11 -5.67
N GLY A 131 -11.42 -5.86 -6.72
CA GLY A 131 -11.34 -7.32 -6.74
C GLY A 131 -12.68 -7.98 -6.45
#